data_AF-A0A5K1K105-F1
#
_entry.id   AF-A0A5K1K105-F1
#
_cell.length_a   1.000
_cell.length_b   1.000
_cell.length_c   1.000
_cell.angle_alpha   90.00
_cell.angle_beta   90.00
_cell.angle_gamma   90.00
#
_symmetry.space_group_name_H-M   'P 1'
#
loop_
_entity.id
_entity.type
_entity.pdbx_description
1 polymer ?
#
loop_
_entity_poly.entity_id
_entity_poly.type
_entity_poly.pdbx_seq_one_letter_code
_entity_poly.pdbx_strand_id
1 'polypeptide(L)'
;MSQAPALPTPDRRSALRYLLTAANYMDINFFKPSRVVVEGEDHLSYNFFGNILEVRKRTVSDAEPANVAYEIRLGDLMPSTLSRPLLVYVMLPKADKVANRAAFKYCLDAAFGSHVVTIEDITS
;
A
#
# COMPACT_ATOMS: atom_id res chain seq x y z
N MET A 1 37.42 20.89 8.00
CA MET A 1 36.47 19.90 8.51
C MET A 1 35.41 19.71 7.43
N SER A 2 35.44 18.59 6.72
CA SER A 2 34.45 18.32 5.66
C SER A 2 33.16 17.85 6.31
N GLN A 3 32.16 18.71 6.33
CA GLN A 3 30.83 18.37 6.83
C GLN A 3 30.22 17.36 5.84
N ALA A 4 29.99 16.13 6.29
CA ALA A 4 29.27 15.15 5.47
C ALA A 4 27.89 15.73 5.12
N PRO A 5 27.41 15.55 3.88
CA PRO A 5 26.09 16.05 3.51
C PRO A 5 25.04 15.45 4.44
N ALA A 6 24.14 16.29 4.96
CA ALA A 6 23.03 15.83 5.78
C ALA A 6 22.23 14.79 4.98
N LEU A 7 21.97 13.63 5.58
CA LEU A 7 21.09 12.64 4.98
C LEU A 7 19.72 13.28 4.73
N PRO A 8 19.12 13.08 3.54
CA PRO A 8 17.80 13.61 3.26
C PRO A 8 16.82 13.08 4.32
N THR A 9 16.05 14.00 4.91
CA THR A 9 15.07 13.64 5.93
C THR A 9 13.95 12.84 5.26
N PRO A 10 13.64 11.61 5.71
CA PRO A 10 12.57 10.82 5.14
C PRO A 10 11.23 11.55 5.31
N ASP A 11 10.45 11.62 4.23
CA ASP A 11 9.10 12.19 4.24
C ASP A 11 8.06 11.15 3.78
N ARG A 12 6.78 11.45 4.02
CA ARG A 12 5.64 10.61 3.61
C ARG A 12 5.69 10.26 2.12
N ARG A 13 6.07 11.22 1.27
CA ARG A 13 6.13 11.02 -0.19
C ARG A 13 7.21 10.01 -0.57
N SER A 14 8.37 10.08 0.05
CA SER A 14 9.50 9.18 -0.20
C SER A 14 9.19 7.76 0.30
N ALA A 15 8.50 7.63 1.44
CA ALA A 15 8.03 6.35 1.95
C ALA A 15 7.00 5.69 1.01
N LEU A 16 6.03 6.44 0.49
CA LEU A 16 5.06 5.95 -0.48
C LEU A 16 5.73 5.55 -1.81
N ARG A 17 6.73 6.30 -2.29
CA ARG A 17 7.55 5.92 -3.47
C ARG A 17 8.36 4.64 -3.23
N TYR A 18 8.87 4.48 -2.01
CA TYR A 18 9.54 3.24 -1.62
C TYR A 18 8.56 2.06 -1.70
N LEU A 19 7.35 2.18 -1.15
CA LEU A 19 6.32 1.14 -1.25
C LEU A 19 5.89 0.85 -2.70
N LEU A 20 5.76 1.90 -3.53
CA LEU A 20 5.47 1.75 -4.96
C LEU A 20 6.55 0.95 -5.69
N THR A 21 7.81 1.14 -5.31
CA THR A 21 8.95 0.40 -5.85
C THR A 21 8.97 -1.03 -5.33
N ALA A 22 8.75 -1.21 -4.02
CA ALA A 22 8.68 -2.51 -3.36
C ALA A 22 7.56 -3.39 -3.94
N ALA A 23 6.44 -2.80 -4.35
CA ALA A 23 5.32 -3.49 -4.98
C ALA A 23 5.73 -4.33 -6.21
N ASN A 24 6.78 -3.93 -6.95
CA ASN A 24 7.27 -4.72 -8.09
C ASN A 24 7.89 -6.07 -7.69
N TYR A 25 8.37 -6.17 -6.45
CA TYR A 25 9.07 -7.32 -5.90
C TYR A 25 8.26 -8.09 -4.85
N MET A 26 7.09 -7.58 -4.46
CA MET A 26 6.13 -8.30 -3.61
C MET A 26 5.69 -9.60 -4.28
N ASP A 27 5.42 -10.63 -3.47
CA ASP A 27 4.80 -11.86 -3.96
C ASP A 27 3.49 -11.50 -4.68
N ILE A 28 3.35 -11.97 -5.92
CA ILE A 28 2.19 -11.68 -6.75
C ILE A 28 0.89 -12.23 -6.15
N ASN A 29 0.97 -13.25 -5.29
CA ASN A 29 -0.16 -13.80 -4.55
C ASN A 29 -0.69 -12.83 -3.49
N PHE A 30 0.12 -11.88 -3.02
CA PHE A 30 -0.34 -10.83 -2.12
C PHE A 30 -1.52 -10.06 -2.72
N PHE A 31 -1.52 -9.81 -4.04
CA PHE A 31 -2.58 -9.04 -4.71
C PHE A 31 -3.83 -9.86 -5.06
N LYS A 32 -3.89 -11.14 -4.66
CA LYS A 32 -5.09 -11.96 -4.81
C LYS A 32 -6.06 -11.66 -3.67
N PRO A 33 -7.37 -11.47 -3.94
CA PRO A 33 -8.38 -11.43 -2.89
C PRO A 33 -8.33 -12.72 -2.07
N SER A 34 -8.24 -12.60 -0.75
CA SER A 34 -8.26 -13.75 0.16
C SER A 34 -9.54 -13.73 0.98
N ARG A 35 -10.38 -14.76 0.85
CA ARG A 35 -11.58 -14.92 1.69
C ARG A 35 -11.23 -15.40 3.11
N VAL A 36 -10.01 -15.89 3.31
CA VAL A 36 -9.50 -16.35 4.60
C VAL A 36 -8.34 -15.43 4.99
N VAL A 37 -8.45 -14.77 6.14
CA VAL A 37 -7.33 -13.99 6.69
C VAL A 37 -6.28 -14.99 7.16
N VAL A 38 -5.13 -15.00 6.49
CA VAL A 38 -3.97 -15.80 6.92
C VAL A 38 -2.93 -14.85 7.48
N GLU A 39 -2.66 -14.99 8.77
CA GLU A 39 -1.68 -14.15 9.47
C GLU A 39 -0.30 -14.35 8.84
N GLY A 40 0.33 -13.26 8.40
CA GLY A 40 1.61 -13.26 7.69
C GLY A 40 1.53 -13.22 6.16
N GLU A 41 0.46 -13.70 5.53
CA GLU A 41 0.29 -13.60 4.06
C GLU A 41 -0.36 -12.27 3.65
N ASP A 42 -1.22 -11.72 4.51
CA ASP A 42 -1.96 -10.49 4.24
C ASP A 42 -1.30 -9.25 4.90
N HIS A 43 -0.08 -9.39 5.44
CA HIS A 43 0.65 -8.30 6.10
C HIS A 43 2.11 -8.26 5.67
N LEU A 44 2.55 -7.12 5.14
CA LEU A 44 3.94 -6.86 4.75
C LEU A 44 4.49 -5.70 5.57
N SER A 45 5.75 -5.83 5.98
CA SER A 45 6.47 -4.82 6.76
C SER A 45 7.82 -4.50 6.12
N TYR A 46 8.14 -3.22 6.03
CA TYR A 46 9.38 -2.72 5.44
C TYR A 46 10.05 -1.70 6.34
N ASN A 47 11.37 -1.79 6.48
CA ASN A 47 12.15 -0.74 7.15
C ASN A 47 12.52 0.36 6.14
N PHE A 48 12.13 1.59 6.44
CA PHE A 48 12.46 2.77 5.66
C PHE A 48 13.05 3.85 6.58
N PHE A 49 14.38 4.00 6.57
CA PHE A 49 15.10 4.95 7.41
C PHE A 49 14.71 4.84 8.90
N GLY A 50 14.61 3.60 9.42
CA GLY A 50 14.23 3.34 10.80
C GLY A 50 12.71 3.41 11.08
N ASN A 51 11.91 3.87 10.12
CA ASN A 51 10.46 3.80 10.20
C ASN A 51 9.96 2.47 9.67
N ILE A 52 9.00 1.87 10.37
CA ILE A 52 8.34 0.65 9.90
C ILE A 52 7.13 1.06 9.05
N LEU A 53 7.19 0.70 7.78
CA LEU A 53 6.07 0.84 6.85
C LEU A 53 5.33 -0.49 6.80
N GLU A 54 4.02 -0.45 7.03
CA GLU A 54 3.18 -1.65 7.04
C GLU A 54 2.12 -1.55 5.94
N VAL A 55 1.92 -2.64 5.22
CA VAL A 55 0.83 -2.80 4.24
C VAL A 55 0.04 -4.04 4.63
N ARG A 56 -1.20 -3.84 5.06
CA ARG A 56 -2.13 -4.92 5.40
C ARG A 56 -3.25 -4.99 4.38
N LYS A 57 -3.46 -6.18 3.81
CA LYS A 57 -4.57 -6.48 2.93
C LYS A 57 -5.77 -6.99 3.73
N ARG A 58 -6.97 -6.56 3.35
CA ARG A 58 -8.23 -7.07 3.88
C ARG A 58 -9.24 -7.21 2.75
N THR A 59 -9.99 -8.30 2.76
CA THR A 59 -11.14 -8.47 1.87
C THR A 59 -12.36 -7.87 2.55
N VAL A 60 -13.09 -7.00 1.86
CA VAL A 60 -14.10 -6.11 2.49
C VAL A 60 -15.52 -6.28 1.94
N SER A 61 -15.77 -7.28 1.08
CA SER A 61 -17.12 -7.52 0.54
C SER A 61 -17.40 -9.00 0.30
N ASP A 62 -18.68 -9.36 0.33
CA ASP A 62 -19.19 -10.67 -0.12
C ASP A 62 -19.42 -10.74 -1.65
N ALA A 63 -19.06 -9.69 -2.39
CA ALA A 63 -19.12 -9.67 -3.85
C ALA A 63 -18.19 -10.73 -4.47
N GLU A 64 -18.51 -11.18 -5.68
CA GLU A 64 -17.69 -12.11 -6.46
C GLU A 64 -17.22 -11.40 -7.74
N PRO A 65 -15.94 -10.99 -7.85
CA PRO A 65 -14.86 -11.13 -6.89
C PRO A 65 -14.89 -10.08 -5.77
N ALA A 66 -14.40 -10.47 -4.59
CA ALA A 66 -14.49 -9.64 -3.40
C ALA A 66 -13.52 -8.45 -3.44
N ASN A 67 -14.01 -7.26 -3.10
CA ASN A 67 -13.21 -6.03 -3.00
C ASN A 67 -12.07 -6.21 -2.00
N VAL A 68 -10.93 -5.59 -2.32
CA VAL A 68 -9.74 -5.62 -1.47
C VAL A 68 -9.43 -4.21 -0.99
N ALA A 69 -9.27 -4.06 0.32
CA ALA A 69 -8.72 -2.88 0.96
C ALA A 69 -7.28 -3.14 1.37
N TYR A 70 -6.40 -2.18 1.11
CA TYR A 70 -5.04 -2.14 1.62
C TYR A 70 -4.93 -1.00 2.63
N GLU A 71 -4.54 -1.34 3.84
CA GLU A 71 -4.24 -0.41 4.93
C GLU A 71 -2.74 -0.15 4.93
N ILE A 72 -2.34 1.10 4.73
CA ILE A 72 -0.93 1.50 4.68
C ILE A 72 -0.63 2.39 5.89
N ARG A 73 0.35 1.97 6.70
CA ARG A 73 0.88 2.73 7.83
C ARG A 73 2.32 3.11 7.52
N LEU A 74 2.67 4.37 7.73
CA LEU A 74 4.01 4.88 7.44
C LEU A 74 4.82 5.19 8.72
N GLY A 75 4.45 4.58 9.84
CA GLY A 75 5.03 4.86 11.15
C GLY A 75 4.93 6.34 11.51
N ASP A 76 6.03 6.92 12.00
CA ASP A 76 6.12 8.32 12.43
C ASP A 76 6.03 9.33 11.28
N LEU A 77 6.06 8.86 10.03
CA LEU A 77 5.86 9.70 8.83
C LEU A 77 4.37 9.98 8.56
N MET A 78 3.46 9.37 9.32
CA MET A 78 2.06 9.77 9.33
C MET A 78 1.90 11.07 10.14
N PRO A 79 1.09 12.04 9.67
CA PRO A 79 0.78 13.21 10.47
C PRO A 79 0.21 12.78 11.82
N SER A 80 0.65 13.40 12.92
CA SER A 80 0.21 13.05 14.29
C SER A 80 -1.30 13.17 14.51
N THR A 81 -1.98 13.95 13.67
CA THR A 81 -3.44 14.08 13.64
C THR A 81 -4.16 12.91 12.96
N LEU A 82 -3.42 12.04 12.26
CA LEU A 82 -3.92 10.88 11.53
C LEU A 82 -3.42 9.60 12.22
N SER A 83 -4.17 9.15 13.22
CA SER A 83 -4.01 7.81 13.81
C SER A 83 -4.50 6.68 12.90
N ARG A 84 -5.13 7.03 11.77
CA ARG A 84 -5.75 6.09 10.83
C ARG A 84 -4.79 5.77 9.69
N PRO A 85 -4.73 4.49 9.25
CA PRO A 85 -3.96 4.13 8.08
C PRO A 85 -4.48 4.84 6.82
N LEU A 86 -3.62 5.01 5.83
CA LEU A 86 -4.06 5.36 4.48
C LEU A 86 -4.80 4.14 3.92
N LEU A 87 -6.00 4.38 3.41
CA LEU A 87 -6.84 3.32 2.86
C LEU A 87 -6.85 3.41 1.34
N VAL A 88 -6.55 2.27 0.73
CA VAL A 88 -6.52 2.06 -0.71
C VAL A 88 -7.48 0.95 -1.05
N TYR A 89 -8.47 1.22 -1.89
CA TYR A 89 -9.46 0.24 -2.30
C TYR A 89 -9.25 -0.19 -3.75
N VAL A 90 -9.29 -1.50 -3.98
CA VAL A 90 -9.41 -2.12 -5.30
C VAL A 90 -10.78 -2.77 -5.37
N MET A 91 -11.70 -2.12 -6.08
CA MET A 91 -13.03 -2.66 -6.34
C MET A 91 -13.00 -3.59 -7.55
N LEU A 92 -13.81 -4.65 -7.50
CA LEU A 92 -13.93 -5.65 -8.58
C LEU A 92 -12.56 -6.19 -9.06
N PRO A 93 -11.71 -6.73 -8.17
CA PRO A 93 -10.37 -7.17 -8.53
C PRO A 93 -10.41 -8.25 -9.62
N LYS A 94 -9.51 -8.17 -10.59
CA LYS A 94 -9.46 -9.13 -11.69
C LYS A 94 -8.96 -10.49 -11.17
N ALA A 95 -9.29 -11.56 -11.90
CA ALA A 95 -8.64 -12.86 -11.68
C ALA A 95 -7.12 -12.81 -11.93
N ASP A 96 -6.67 -11.83 -12.72
CA ASP A 96 -5.27 -11.54 -12.96
C ASP A 96 -4.64 -10.75 -11.81
N LYS A 97 -3.68 -11.39 -11.15
CA LYS A 97 -2.91 -10.82 -10.05
C LYS A 97 -1.99 -9.67 -10.50
N VAL A 98 -1.54 -9.67 -11.75
CA VAL A 98 -0.70 -8.60 -12.31
C VAL A 98 -1.50 -7.31 -12.43
N ALA A 99 -2.75 -7.40 -12.92
CA ALA A 99 -3.66 -6.27 -12.95
C ALA A 99 -3.98 -5.72 -11.54
N ASN A 100 -4.20 -6.59 -10.56
CA ASN A 100 -4.46 -6.14 -9.17
C ASN A 100 -3.25 -5.45 -8.54
N ARG A 101 -2.03 -5.92 -8.85
CA ARG A 101 -0.79 -5.23 -8.48
C ARG A 101 -0.69 -3.84 -9.13
N ALA A 102 -1.03 -3.73 -10.41
CA ALA A 102 -1.04 -2.45 -11.11
C ALA A 102 -2.05 -1.46 -10.48
N ALA A 103 -3.23 -1.94 -10.11
CA ALA A 103 -4.23 -1.15 -9.40
C ALA A 103 -3.74 -0.66 -8.03
N PHE A 104 -3.15 -1.54 -7.24
CA PHE A 104 -2.53 -1.16 -5.96
C PHE A 104 -1.48 -0.06 -6.15
N LYS A 105 -0.62 -0.20 -7.16
CA LYS A 105 0.40 0.81 -7.49
C LYS A 105 -0.23 2.15 -7.89
N TYR A 106 -1.28 2.14 -8.70
CA TYR A 106 -2.01 3.36 -9.06
C TYR A 106 -2.60 4.05 -7.82
N CYS A 107 -3.21 3.27 -6.91
CA CYS A 107 -3.75 3.83 -5.67
C CYS A 107 -2.66 4.44 -4.77
N LEU A 108 -1.48 3.79 -4.67
CA LEU A 108 -0.34 4.35 -3.94
C LEU A 108 0.12 5.68 -4.53
N ASP A 109 0.14 5.80 -5.85
CA ASP A 109 0.49 7.03 -6.55
C ASP A 109 -0.55 8.13 -6.31
N ALA A 110 -1.84 7.82 -6.41
CA ALA A 110 -2.91 8.75 -6.10
C ALA A 110 -2.91 9.19 -4.61
N ALA A 111 -2.46 8.34 -3.69
CA ALA A 111 -2.31 8.66 -2.27
C ALA A 111 -1.21 9.69 -1.98
N PHE A 112 -0.42 10.10 -2.98
CA PHE A 112 0.44 11.29 -2.89
C PHE A 112 -0.36 12.59 -2.72
N GLY A 113 -1.60 12.64 -3.23
CA GLY A 113 -2.48 13.82 -3.20
C GLY A 113 -3.67 13.72 -2.25
N SER A 114 -4.02 12.53 -1.75
CA SER A 114 -5.22 12.29 -0.93
C SER A 114 -4.96 11.32 0.23
N HIS A 115 -5.85 11.34 1.23
CA HIS A 115 -5.82 10.42 2.38
C HIS A 115 -6.66 9.15 2.16
N VAL A 116 -7.56 9.15 1.18
CA VAL A 116 -8.37 8.01 0.76
C VAL A 116 -8.40 8.00 -0.76
N VAL A 117 -8.11 6.84 -1.36
CA VAL A 117 -8.23 6.63 -2.80
C VAL A 117 -9.05 5.37 -3.05
N THR A 118 -10.13 5.55 -3.82
CA THR A 118 -10.98 4.46 -4.30
C THR A 118 -10.83 4.41 -5.82
N ILE A 119 -10.51 3.23 -6.37
CA ILE A 119 -10.64 2.99 -7.81
C ILE A 119 -11.88 2.12 -8.03
N GLU A 120 -12.85 2.70 -8.71
CA GLU A 120 -14.03 2.02 -9.25
C GLU A 120 -13.72 1.72 -10.72
N ASP A 121 -13.48 0.46 -11.04
CA ASP A 121 -13.21 -0.02 -12.40
C ASP A 121 -11.78 0.24 -12.95
N ILE A 122 -11.03 -0.84 -13.14
CA ILE A 122 -9.74 -0.84 -13.85
C ILE A 122 -10.04 -1.34 -15.25
N THR A 123 -10.70 -0.53 -16.07
CA THR A 123 -10.89 -0.87 -17.48
C THR A 123 -9.54 -0.96 -18.16
N SER A 124 -9.38 -2.05 -18.91
CA SER A 124 -8.20 -2.42 -19.71
C SER A 124 -7.68 -1.28 -20.59
#